data_AF-A0A517PPX3-F1
#
_entry.id   AF-A0A517PPX3-F1
#
_cell.length_a   1.000
_cell.length_b   1.000
_cell.length_c   1.000
_cell.angle_alpha   90.00
_cell.angle_beta   90.00
_cell.angle_gamma   90.00
#
_symmetry.space_group_name_H-M   'P 1'
#
loop_
_entity.id
_entity.type
_entity.pdbx_description
1 polymer ?
#
loop_
_entity_poly.entity_id
_entity_poly.type
_entity_poly.pdbx_seq_one_letter_code
_entity_poly.pdbx_strand_id
1 'polypeptide(L)'
;MENLTKKLLILIGPLLLMTGCQEHPDQRITQMALQQARDQAEQSRQMLELQEEVATGARQLVTADAQSRQEIVAMQHEIQIERSNMDQRWDQLEQERKSLASQRFFDSAIAEAISRLGMILICLLPLVVCWQLLRQTVEPATENEVAELLLDDLVSSSPLIIHPKSLMPENTENQELSSDAPAQNKLGTLNS
;
A
#
# COMPACT_ATOMS: atom_id res chain seq x y z
N MET A 1 8.86 -91.01 47.57
CA MET A 1 7.95 -90.52 46.50
C MET A 1 8.73 -89.92 45.32
N GLU A 2 9.81 -89.15 45.53
CA GLU A 2 10.61 -88.53 44.44
C GLU A 2 11.33 -89.50 43.49
N ASN A 3 11.77 -90.67 43.96
CA ASN A 3 12.47 -91.62 43.09
C ASN A 3 11.54 -92.32 42.08
N LEU A 4 10.24 -92.35 42.34
CA LEU A 4 9.26 -92.96 41.43
C LEU A 4 8.91 -92.02 40.28
N THR A 5 8.73 -90.72 40.58
CA THR A 5 8.42 -89.69 39.56
C THR A 5 9.58 -89.45 38.60
N LYS A 6 10.84 -89.48 39.10
CA LYS A 6 12.03 -89.38 38.23
C LYS A 6 12.17 -90.57 37.28
N LYS A 7 11.89 -91.80 37.74
CA LYS A 7 11.90 -93.00 36.89
C LYS A 7 10.78 -92.98 35.84
N LEU A 8 9.60 -92.47 36.20
CA LEU A 8 8.48 -92.34 35.27
C LEU A 8 8.78 -91.32 34.16
N LEU A 9 9.41 -90.19 34.50
CA LEU A 9 9.74 -89.13 33.53
C LEU A 9 10.85 -89.54 32.55
N ILE A 10 11.85 -90.30 33.03
CA ILE A 10 12.92 -90.86 32.18
C ILE A 10 12.40 -91.95 31.23
N LEU A 11 11.36 -92.70 31.62
CA LEU A 11 10.77 -93.73 30.76
C LEU A 11 9.82 -93.15 29.70
N ILE A 12 9.07 -92.11 30.06
CA ILE A 12 8.06 -91.51 29.18
C ILE A 12 8.68 -90.52 28.18
N GLY A 13 9.75 -89.82 28.54
CA GLY A 13 10.46 -88.88 27.66
C GLY A 13 10.90 -89.46 26.30
N PRO A 14 11.62 -90.59 26.24
CA PRO A 14 12.05 -91.18 24.97
C PRO A 14 10.88 -91.83 24.21
N LEU A 15 9.83 -92.28 24.90
CA LEU A 15 8.65 -92.85 24.27
C LEU A 15 7.87 -91.81 23.46
N LEU A 16 7.81 -90.55 23.91
CA LEU A 16 7.22 -89.46 23.12
C LEU A 16 8.09 -89.00 21.95
N LEU A 17 9.43 -89.08 22.06
CA LEU A 17 10.31 -88.74 20.93
C LEU A 17 10.29 -89.81 19.83
N MET A 18 10.09 -91.08 20.19
CA MET A 18 10.13 -92.19 19.23
C MET A 18 8.81 -92.39 18.45
N THR A 19 7.69 -91.86 18.94
CA THR A 19 6.42 -91.91 18.19
C THR A 19 6.28 -90.78 17.15
N GLY A 20 7.26 -89.88 17.04
CA GLY A 20 7.22 -88.71 16.15
C GLY A 20 7.94 -88.85 14.80
N CYS A 21 8.77 -89.88 14.62
CA CYS A 21 9.51 -90.09 13.37
C CYS A 21 9.39 -91.54 12.92
N GLN A 22 8.19 -91.91 12.42
CA GLN A 22 8.09 -93.11 11.60
C GLN A 22 8.27 -92.72 10.13
N GLU A 23 9.45 -93.08 9.67
CA GLU A 23 10.08 -92.90 8.38
C GLU A 23 9.35 -93.73 7.32
N HIS A 24 8.61 -93.07 6.41
CA HIS A 24 8.44 -93.37 4.96
C HIS A 24 7.36 -92.47 4.30
N PRO A 25 7.70 -91.25 3.83
CA PRO A 25 6.89 -90.54 2.83
C PRO A 25 7.68 -89.86 1.69
N ASP A 26 8.93 -90.26 1.41
CA ASP A 26 9.80 -89.46 0.53
C ASP A 26 9.40 -89.46 -0.95
N GLN A 27 8.87 -90.55 -1.50
CA GLN A 27 8.50 -90.56 -2.93
C GLN A 27 7.26 -89.72 -3.24
N ARG A 28 6.29 -89.65 -2.34
CA ARG A 28 5.08 -88.84 -2.55
C ARG A 28 5.33 -87.36 -2.33
N ILE A 29 6.14 -87.01 -1.33
CA ILE A 29 6.49 -85.61 -1.05
C ILE A 29 7.45 -85.10 -2.14
N THR A 30 8.41 -85.91 -2.61
CA THR A 30 9.26 -85.50 -3.74
C THR A 30 8.48 -85.40 -5.04
N GLN A 31 7.52 -86.28 -5.33
CA GLN A 31 6.64 -86.13 -6.50
C GLN A 31 5.71 -84.92 -6.40
N MET A 32 5.12 -84.66 -5.23
CA MET A 32 4.30 -83.47 -4.99
C MET A 32 5.14 -82.18 -5.07
N ALA A 33 6.37 -82.18 -4.56
CA ALA A 33 7.29 -81.06 -4.70
C ALA A 33 7.70 -80.85 -6.16
N LEU A 34 7.92 -81.92 -6.94
CA LEU A 34 8.23 -81.84 -8.37
C LEU A 34 7.03 -81.34 -9.19
N GLN A 35 5.81 -81.72 -8.82
CA GLN A 35 4.58 -81.20 -9.43
C GLN A 35 4.37 -79.72 -9.08
N GLN A 36 4.49 -79.35 -7.80
CA GLN A 36 4.39 -77.95 -7.37
C GLN A 36 5.47 -77.08 -8.02
N ALA A 37 6.70 -77.56 -8.17
CA ALA A 37 7.75 -76.83 -8.87
C ALA A 37 7.45 -76.62 -10.36
N ARG A 38 6.78 -77.57 -11.03
CA ARG A 38 6.33 -77.39 -12.42
C ARG A 38 5.19 -76.38 -12.52
N ASP A 39 4.18 -76.51 -11.68
CA ASP A 39 3.03 -75.60 -11.69
C ASP A 39 3.45 -74.16 -11.29
N GLN A 40 4.43 -74.04 -10.41
CA GLN A 40 5.02 -72.76 -9.97
C GLN A 40 5.90 -72.13 -11.04
N ALA A 41 6.52 -72.91 -11.93
CA ALA A 41 7.30 -72.37 -13.06
C ALA A 41 6.40 -71.70 -14.09
N GLU A 42 5.20 -72.24 -14.32
CA GLU A 42 4.19 -71.62 -15.20
C GLU A 42 3.60 -70.35 -14.56
N GLN A 43 3.27 -70.39 -13.27
CA GLN A 43 2.81 -69.20 -12.53
C GLN A 43 3.88 -68.10 -12.44
N SER A 44 5.15 -68.48 -12.31
CA SER A 44 6.26 -67.52 -12.26
C SER A 44 6.41 -66.75 -13.56
N ARG A 45 6.08 -67.35 -14.72
CA ARG A 45 6.13 -66.63 -16.01
C ARG A 45 5.08 -65.53 -16.11
N GLN A 46 3.84 -65.83 -15.74
CA GLN A 46 2.78 -64.82 -15.72
C GLN A 46 3.06 -63.74 -14.66
N MET A 47 3.65 -64.12 -13.53
CA MET A 47 4.03 -63.16 -12.48
C MET A 47 5.20 -62.26 -12.88
N LEU A 48 6.13 -62.76 -13.71
CA LEU A 48 7.23 -61.97 -14.27
C LEU A 48 6.72 -60.91 -15.25
N GLU A 49 5.77 -61.26 -16.14
CA GLU A 49 5.16 -60.30 -17.07
C GLU A 49 4.42 -59.18 -16.30
N LEU A 50 3.64 -59.53 -15.28
CA LEU A 50 2.96 -58.55 -14.43
C LEU A 50 3.94 -57.69 -13.61
N GLN A 51 5.02 -58.27 -13.09
CA GLN A 51 6.05 -57.50 -12.39
C GLN A 51 6.80 -56.55 -13.31
N GLU A 52 7.04 -56.94 -14.57
CA GLU A 52 7.66 -56.07 -15.56
C GLU A 52 6.75 -54.88 -15.90
N GLU A 53 5.45 -55.12 -16.10
CA GLU A 53 4.47 -54.06 -16.34
C GLU A 53 4.35 -53.12 -15.13
N VAL A 54 4.25 -53.66 -13.91
CA VAL A 54 4.19 -52.86 -12.67
C VAL A 54 5.48 -52.09 -12.43
N ALA A 55 6.65 -52.70 -12.66
CA ALA A 55 7.93 -52.01 -12.51
C ALA A 55 8.09 -50.88 -13.53
N THR A 56 7.63 -51.09 -14.76
CA THR A 56 7.66 -50.08 -15.82
C THR A 56 6.68 -48.95 -15.51
N GLY A 57 5.45 -49.27 -15.10
CA GLY A 57 4.46 -48.29 -14.65
C GLY A 57 4.93 -47.50 -13.43
N ALA A 58 5.50 -48.16 -12.43
CA ALA A 58 6.04 -47.52 -11.24
C ALA A 58 7.20 -46.57 -11.58
N ARG A 59 8.11 -46.96 -12.49
CA ARG A 59 9.18 -46.07 -12.97
C ARG A 59 8.61 -44.84 -13.65
N GLN A 60 7.60 -45.00 -14.52
CA GLN A 60 6.97 -43.89 -15.21
C GLN A 60 6.27 -42.91 -14.24
N LEU A 61 5.56 -43.43 -13.24
CA LEU A 61 4.96 -42.60 -12.19
C LEU A 61 6.02 -41.88 -11.36
N VAL A 62 7.12 -42.54 -10.97
CA VAL A 62 8.19 -41.90 -10.20
C VAL A 62 8.87 -40.80 -11.00
N THR A 63 9.10 -41.00 -12.31
CA THR A 63 9.66 -39.94 -13.17
C THR A 63 8.71 -38.75 -13.31
N ALA A 64 7.40 -39.01 -13.44
CA ALA A 64 6.39 -37.95 -13.51
C ALA A 64 6.24 -37.21 -12.17
N ASP A 65 6.28 -37.91 -11.04
CA ASP A 65 6.24 -37.31 -9.70
C ASP A 65 7.51 -36.49 -9.43
N ALA A 66 8.69 -36.99 -9.82
CA ALA A 66 9.94 -36.25 -9.70
C ALA A 66 9.92 -34.95 -10.52
N GLN A 67 9.40 -35.01 -11.75
CA GLN A 67 9.22 -33.81 -12.58
C GLN A 67 8.20 -32.84 -11.95
N SER A 68 7.07 -33.34 -11.48
CA SER A 68 6.04 -32.52 -10.82
C SER A 68 6.60 -31.83 -9.57
N ARG A 69 7.38 -32.53 -8.74
CA ARG A 69 8.04 -31.93 -7.57
C ARG A 69 9.00 -30.81 -7.97
N GLN A 70 9.73 -30.98 -9.07
CA GLN A 70 10.63 -29.94 -9.57
C GLN A 70 9.86 -28.70 -10.03
N GLU A 71 8.74 -28.89 -10.73
CA GLU A 71 7.85 -27.79 -11.16
C GLU A 71 7.23 -27.07 -9.95
N ILE A 72 6.79 -27.80 -8.92
CA ILE A 72 6.26 -27.21 -7.68
C ILE A 72 7.32 -26.35 -6.98
N VAL A 73 8.56 -26.84 -6.86
CA VAL A 73 9.66 -26.08 -6.23
C VAL A 73 9.97 -24.81 -7.04
N ALA A 74 9.97 -24.90 -8.37
CA ALA A 74 10.17 -23.73 -9.23
C ALA A 74 9.06 -22.68 -9.02
N MET A 75 7.79 -23.10 -9.02
CA MET A 75 6.66 -22.20 -8.74
C MET A 75 6.73 -21.58 -7.34
N GLN A 76 7.10 -22.35 -6.31
CA GLN A 76 7.26 -21.82 -4.95
C GLN A 76 8.36 -20.76 -4.87
N HIS A 77 9.44 -20.94 -5.61
CA HIS A 77 10.51 -19.95 -5.67
C HIS A 77 10.05 -18.65 -6.33
N GLU A 78 9.31 -18.75 -7.44
CA GLU A 78 8.74 -17.60 -8.14
C GLU A 78 7.75 -16.83 -7.25
N ILE A 79 6.85 -17.54 -6.55
CA ILE A 79 5.91 -16.92 -5.60
C ILE A 79 6.66 -16.19 -4.48
N GLN A 80 7.77 -16.75 -3.97
CA GLN A 80 8.56 -16.09 -2.92
C GLN A 80 9.22 -14.81 -3.45
N ILE A 81 9.77 -14.84 -4.66
CA ILE A 81 10.34 -13.65 -5.31
C ILE A 81 9.24 -12.60 -5.50
N GLU A 82 8.08 -12.98 -6.03
CA GLU A 82 6.99 -12.05 -6.27
C GLU A 82 6.47 -11.40 -4.97
N ARG A 83 6.33 -12.19 -3.90
CA ARG A 83 5.98 -11.67 -2.56
C ARG A 83 6.99 -10.63 -2.06
N SER A 84 8.28 -10.93 -2.16
CA SER A 84 9.32 -10.00 -1.70
C SER A 84 9.31 -8.68 -2.49
N ASN A 85 9.06 -8.73 -3.80
CA ASN A 85 8.90 -7.54 -4.63
C ASN A 85 7.63 -6.76 -4.28
N MET A 86 6.54 -7.46 -3.98
CA MET A 86 5.29 -6.85 -3.56
C MET A 86 5.47 -6.11 -2.23
N ASP A 87 6.10 -6.73 -1.24
CA ASP A 87 6.37 -6.12 0.06
C ASP A 87 7.19 -4.84 -0.07
N GLN A 88 8.24 -4.85 -0.91
CA GLN A 88 9.03 -3.65 -1.20
C GLN A 88 8.18 -2.53 -1.85
N ARG A 89 7.26 -2.88 -2.76
CA ARG A 89 6.35 -1.90 -3.37
C ARG A 89 5.37 -1.32 -2.35
N TRP A 90 4.84 -2.14 -1.45
CA TRP A 90 3.97 -1.67 -0.37
C TRP A 90 4.70 -0.72 0.58
N ASP A 91 5.94 -1.03 0.94
CA ASP A 91 6.75 -0.15 1.79
C ASP A 91 7.02 1.20 1.12
N GLN A 92 7.30 1.21 -0.19
CA GLN A 92 7.45 2.44 -0.96
C GLN A 92 6.15 3.27 -0.96
N LEU A 93 5.01 2.64 -1.24
CA LEU A 93 3.71 3.31 -1.23
C LEU A 93 3.34 3.85 0.16
N GLU A 94 3.65 3.12 1.23
CA GLU A 94 3.39 3.57 2.60
C GLU A 94 4.31 4.73 2.98
N GLN A 95 5.56 4.73 2.54
CA GLN A 95 6.47 5.88 2.70
C GLN A 95 5.97 7.11 1.93
N GLU A 96 5.53 6.93 0.67
CA GLU A 96 4.93 8.00 -0.13
C GLU A 96 3.65 8.54 0.51
N ARG A 97 2.80 7.66 1.04
CA ARG A 97 1.58 8.07 1.73
C ARG A 97 1.90 8.89 2.98
N LYS A 98 2.90 8.47 3.78
CA LYS A 98 3.36 9.20 4.96
C LYS A 98 3.96 10.55 4.59
N SER A 99 4.77 10.61 3.53
CA SER A 99 5.37 11.87 3.08
C SER A 99 4.30 12.84 2.57
N LEU A 100 3.32 12.35 1.79
CA LEU A 100 2.23 13.18 1.27
C LEU A 100 1.28 13.67 2.38
N ALA A 101 1.01 12.84 3.38
CA ALA A 101 0.27 13.25 4.58
C ALA A 101 1.03 14.36 5.32
N SER A 102 2.34 14.18 5.54
CA SER A 102 3.17 15.18 6.20
C SER A 102 3.21 16.51 5.44
N GLN A 103 3.25 16.48 4.10
CA GLN A 103 3.32 17.66 3.26
C GLN A 103 2.03 18.48 3.29
N ARG A 104 0.86 17.82 3.33
CA ARG A 104 -0.44 18.51 3.44
C ARG A 104 -0.65 19.22 4.78
N PHE A 105 -0.07 18.72 5.87
CA PHE A 105 -0.17 19.39 7.17
C PHE A 105 0.55 20.74 7.17
N PHE A 106 1.71 20.84 6.50
CA PHE A 106 2.44 22.11 6.41
C PHE A 106 1.80 23.10 5.43
N ASP A 107 1.30 22.64 4.27
CA ASP A 107 0.67 23.53 3.29
C ASP A 107 -0.59 24.22 3.83
N SER A 108 -1.46 23.49 4.55
CA SER A 108 -2.64 24.12 5.17
C SER A 108 -2.30 25.07 6.31
N ALA A 109 -1.26 24.77 7.09
CA ALA A 109 -0.86 25.63 8.20
C ALA A 109 -0.20 26.94 7.70
N ILE A 110 0.62 26.88 6.64
CA ILE A 110 1.32 28.04 6.08
C ILE A 110 0.35 28.97 5.35
N ALA A 111 -0.58 28.42 4.56
CA ALA A 111 -1.55 29.22 3.82
C ALA A 111 -2.45 30.06 4.76
N GLU A 112 -2.95 29.45 5.83
CA GLU A 112 -3.79 30.13 6.82
C GLU A 112 -2.98 31.17 7.61
N ALA A 113 -1.72 30.88 7.95
CA ALA A 113 -0.87 31.82 8.67
C ALA A 113 -0.58 33.08 7.84
N ILE A 114 -0.26 32.94 6.55
CA ILE A 114 0.03 34.09 5.66
C ILE A 114 -1.22 34.96 5.48
N SER A 115 -2.39 34.35 5.30
CA SER A 115 -3.66 35.08 5.16
C SER A 115 -3.96 35.93 6.40
N ARG A 116 -3.80 35.35 7.60
CA ARG A 116 -4.00 36.06 8.87
C ARG A 116 -3.00 37.19 9.07
N LEU A 117 -1.73 36.97 8.74
CA LEU A 117 -0.69 38.00 8.78
C LEU A 117 -1.01 39.16 7.84
N GLY A 118 -1.48 38.87 6.62
CA GLY A 118 -1.91 39.89 5.66
C GLY A 118 -3.05 40.75 6.19
N MET A 119 -4.08 40.14 6.81
CA MET A 119 -5.20 40.86 7.40
C MET A 119 -4.76 41.77 8.56
N ILE A 120 -3.88 41.27 9.45
CA ILE A 120 -3.31 42.07 10.53
C ILE A 120 -2.56 43.27 9.95
N LEU A 121 -1.67 43.05 8.97
CA LEU A 121 -0.90 44.12 8.33
C LEU A 121 -1.79 45.17 7.66
N ILE A 122 -2.83 44.75 6.94
CA ILE A 122 -3.81 45.64 6.29
C ILE A 122 -4.54 46.51 7.32
N CYS A 123 -4.85 45.97 8.50
CA CYS A 123 -5.50 46.73 9.57
C CYS A 123 -4.51 47.64 10.32
N LEU A 124 -3.26 47.19 10.50
CA LEU A 124 -2.23 47.92 11.22
C LEU A 124 -1.70 49.11 10.39
N LEU A 125 -1.60 48.98 9.07
CA LEU A 125 -1.18 50.05 8.14
C LEU A 125 -1.92 51.38 8.35
N PRO A 126 -3.26 51.45 8.23
CA PRO A 126 -3.98 52.70 8.44
C PRO A 126 -3.84 53.20 9.89
N LEU A 127 -3.74 52.30 10.87
CA LEU A 127 -3.53 52.68 12.26
C LEU A 127 -2.16 53.35 12.48
N VAL A 128 -1.09 52.83 11.88
CA VAL A 128 0.26 53.44 11.93
C VAL A 128 0.25 54.80 11.24
N VAL A 129 -0.42 54.93 10.09
CA VAL A 129 -0.54 56.20 9.37
C VAL A 129 -1.27 57.24 10.23
N CYS A 130 -2.42 56.89 10.81
CA CYS A 130 -3.14 57.76 11.73
C CYS A 130 -2.30 58.13 12.96
N TRP A 131 -1.56 57.17 13.51
CA TRP A 131 -0.65 57.40 14.62
C TRP A 131 0.51 58.34 14.27
N GLN A 132 1.11 58.19 13.08
CA GLN A 132 2.15 59.11 12.61
C GLN A 132 1.61 60.52 12.43
N LEU A 133 0.45 60.69 11.77
CA LEU A 133 -0.17 62.00 11.59
C LEU A 133 -0.45 62.68 12.94
N LEU A 134 -1.00 61.93 13.91
CA LEU A 134 -1.30 62.45 15.25
C LEU A 134 -0.03 62.82 16.03
N ARG A 135 1.08 62.13 15.78
CA ARG A 135 2.37 62.41 16.41
C ARG A 135 3.08 63.60 15.76
N GLN A 136 2.81 63.87 14.49
CA GLN A 136 3.39 64.98 13.73
C GLN A 136 2.71 66.32 14.02
N THR A 137 1.44 66.32 14.45
CA THR A 137 0.69 67.54 14.81
C THR A 137 1.03 68.12 16.19
N VAL A 138 2.00 67.55 16.91
CA VAL A 138 2.47 68.09 18.20
C VAL A 138 3.87 68.68 18.03
N GLU A 139 4.03 69.58 17.06
CA GLU A 139 5.09 70.59 17.11
C GLU A 139 4.44 71.80 17.80
N PRO A 140 4.78 72.12 19.07
CA PRO A 140 4.18 73.24 19.76
C PRO A 140 4.71 74.53 19.13
N ALA A 141 4.01 75.02 18.09
CA ALA A 141 4.10 76.40 17.71
C ALA A 141 3.70 77.20 18.97
N THR A 142 4.65 77.97 19.48
CA THR A 142 4.51 78.81 20.66
C THR A 142 3.16 79.48 20.67
N GLU A 143 2.40 79.34 21.77
CA GLU A 143 0.99 79.78 21.92
C GLU A 143 0.74 81.22 21.41
N ASN A 144 1.78 82.04 21.41
CA ASN A 144 1.80 83.41 20.91
C ASN A 144 1.58 83.54 19.38
N GLU A 145 2.07 82.60 18.57
CA GLU A 145 1.94 82.62 17.10
C GLU A 145 0.53 82.13 16.66
N VAL A 146 -0.04 81.17 17.40
CA VAL A 146 -1.40 80.67 17.18
C VAL A 146 -2.45 81.74 17.55
N ALA A 147 -2.18 82.50 18.62
CA ALA A 147 -3.03 83.61 19.03
C ALA A 147 -3.04 84.75 18.01
N GLU A 148 -1.90 85.09 17.40
CA GLU A 148 -1.85 86.12 16.34
C GLU A 148 -2.54 85.67 15.05
N LEU A 149 -2.39 84.41 14.63
CA LEU A 149 -3.07 83.90 13.43
C LEU A 149 -4.60 83.85 13.60
N LEU A 150 -5.08 83.51 14.79
CA LEU A 150 -6.51 83.53 15.11
C LEU A 150 -7.05 84.96 15.25
N LEU A 151 -6.25 85.91 15.72
CA LEU A 151 -6.63 87.34 15.75
C LEU A 151 -6.73 87.92 14.33
N ASP A 152 -5.80 87.53 13.45
CA ASP A 152 -5.77 87.97 12.04
C ASP A 152 -6.98 87.45 11.26
N ASP A 153 -7.37 86.18 11.47
CA ASP A 153 -8.56 85.58 10.84
C ASP A 153 -9.89 86.14 11.41
N LEU A 154 -9.93 86.51 12.70
CA LEU A 154 -11.12 87.15 13.31
C LEU A 154 -11.31 88.63 12.90
N VAL A 155 -10.21 89.32 12.58
CA VAL A 155 -10.22 90.73 12.13
C VAL A 155 -10.43 90.84 10.62
N SER A 156 -10.05 89.82 9.85
CA SER A 156 -10.19 89.83 8.40
C SER A 156 -11.66 89.66 7.97
N SER A 157 -12.20 90.65 7.27
CA SER A 157 -13.62 90.73 6.88
C SER A 157 -14.04 89.81 5.71
N SER A 158 -13.34 88.69 5.50
CA SER A 158 -13.67 87.71 4.45
C SER A 158 -13.23 86.30 4.88
N PRO A 159 -14.11 85.50 5.52
CA PRO A 159 -13.74 84.18 6.02
C PRO A 159 -13.54 83.21 4.85
N LEU A 160 -12.31 82.73 4.65
CA LEU A 160 -11.96 81.75 3.61
C LEU A 160 -12.23 80.29 4.03
N ILE A 161 -12.72 80.07 5.26
CA ILE A 161 -12.97 78.72 5.81
C ILE A 161 -14.47 78.46 5.96
N ILE A 162 -15.25 78.61 4.89
CA ILE A 162 -16.51 77.86 4.74
C ILE A 162 -16.65 77.50 3.25
N HIS A 163 -16.20 76.31 2.87
CA HIS A 163 -16.68 75.67 1.65
C HIS A 163 -17.89 74.78 2.02
N PRO A 164 -19.14 75.25 1.87
CA PRO A 164 -20.25 74.33 1.76
C PRO A 164 -20.13 73.69 0.38
N LYS A 165 -19.67 72.45 0.30
CA LYS A 165 -19.80 71.66 -0.94
C LYS A 165 -21.29 71.41 -1.16
N SER A 166 -21.92 72.34 -1.87
CA SER A 166 -23.31 72.29 -2.28
C SER A 166 -23.55 71.03 -3.10
N LEU A 167 -24.32 70.13 -2.50
CA LEU A 167 -25.04 69.07 -3.19
C LEU A 167 -26.20 69.74 -3.94
N MET A 168 -26.22 69.72 -5.28
CA MET A 168 -27.42 69.41 -6.09
C MET A 168 -27.12 69.39 -7.61
N PRO A 169 -28.00 68.75 -8.42
CA PRO A 169 -27.69 68.17 -9.73
C PRO A 169 -28.07 69.07 -10.91
N GLU A 170 -27.38 68.92 -12.03
CA GLU A 170 -27.83 69.44 -13.32
C GLU A 170 -27.52 68.39 -14.39
N ASN A 171 -28.59 67.79 -14.94
CA ASN A 171 -28.50 66.89 -16.08
C ASN A 171 -28.62 67.70 -17.38
N THR A 172 -28.23 67.05 -18.49
CA THR A 172 -28.74 67.33 -19.86
C THR A 172 -28.17 68.59 -20.51
N GLU A 173 -27.57 68.60 -21.70
CA GLU A 173 -27.43 67.66 -22.79
C GLU A 173 -26.32 68.21 -23.72
N ASN A 174 -25.60 67.29 -24.38
CA ASN A 174 -25.23 67.31 -25.81
C ASN A 174 -24.89 68.65 -26.51
N GLN A 175 -23.63 68.79 -26.98
CA GLN A 175 -23.38 68.97 -28.43
C GLN A 175 -21.93 68.67 -28.83
N GLU A 176 -21.81 67.59 -29.60
CA GLU A 176 -20.91 67.27 -30.71
C GLU A 176 -19.77 68.24 -31.10
N LEU A 177 -18.54 67.72 -31.27
CA LEU A 177 -17.87 67.70 -32.59
C LEU A 177 -16.61 66.79 -32.61
N SER A 178 -16.75 65.65 -33.30
CA SER A 178 -15.79 65.03 -34.25
C SER A 178 -14.40 64.51 -33.82
N SER A 179 -14.06 63.38 -34.47
CA SER A 179 -12.73 62.79 -34.69
C SER A 179 -12.28 61.79 -33.62
N ASP A 180 -11.96 60.52 -33.88
CA ASP A 180 -11.91 59.66 -35.07
C ASP A 180 -11.65 58.21 -34.55
N ALA A 181 -11.89 57.21 -35.39
CA ALA A 181 -11.49 55.79 -35.32
C ALA A 181 -12.37 54.77 -34.53
N PRO A 182 -13.09 53.88 -35.25
CA PRO A 182 -13.81 52.75 -34.66
C PRO A 182 -12.96 51.46 -34.57
N ALA A 183 -13.14 50.75 -33.47
CA ALA A 183 -12.89 49.32 -33.37
C ALA A 183 -13.93 48.55 -34.21
N GLN A 184 -13.47 47.61 -35.05
CA GLN A 184 -14.32 46.53 -35.58
C GLN A 184 -13.68 45.18 -35.24
N ASN A 185 -14.22 44.59 -34.18
CA ASN A 185 -14.16 43.16 -33.90
C ASN A 185 -15.25 42.47 -34.75
N LYS A 186 -14.84 41.71 -35.76
CA LYS A 186 -15.67 40.68 -36.39
C LYS A 186 -14.79 39.75 -37.23
N LEU A 187 -14.59 38.52 -36.77
CA LEU A 187 -14.47 37.27 -37.54
C LEU A 187 -14.29 36.16 -36.48
N GLY A 188 -15.23 35.27 -36.20
CA GLY A 188 -16.19 34.66 -37.11
C GLY A 188 -15.49 33.55 -37.91
N THR A 189 -15.28 32.41 -37.25
CA THR A 189 -15.43 31.04 -37.78
C THR A 189 -15.02 30.78 -39.24
N LEU A 190 -13.95 30.01 -39.47
CA LEU A 190 -13.93 28.87 -40.41
C LEU A 190 -12.52 28.27 -40.44
N ASN A 191 -12.40 27.11 -39.82
CA ASN A 191 -11.28 26.18 -40.01
C ASN A 191 -11.73 25.21 -41.11
N SER A 192 -11.04 25.23 -42.26
CA SER A 192 -11.01 24.16 -43.26
C SER A 192 -9.71 24.25 -44.04
#